data_AF-A0A3D0XXX6-F1
#
_entry.id   AF-A0A3D0XXX6-F1
#
_cell.length_a   1.000
_cell.length_b   1.000
_cell.length_c   1.000
_cell.angle_alpha   90.00
_cell.angle_beta   90.00
_cell.angle_gamma   90.00
#
_symmetry.space_group_name_H-M   'P 1'
#
loop_
_entity.id
_entity.type
_entity.pdbx_description
1 polymer ?
#
loop_
_entity_poly.entity_id
_entity_poly.type
_entity_poly.pdbx_seq_one_letter_code
_entity_poly.pdbx_strand_id
1 'polypeptide(L)'
;MKEQRYIKIKNNKERLSFLEILHNNGYSFDNYTKDDIVNSIFPIAVNLKNKTICMIGNVTCAAAASTQNVLEDINSFFCNRAKWYINELLQDEKIVQNVQIYTIENIHNNYDIIPNDHGVYFIFDLGNTEINFSNKIGNIRNEYRGKSLLYDTEKLQNKYNNGDKTILYIGKADGKKGLKQRLTDYIEYGYCKNKAHRGGRAIWQINNNKQLGVCWIKNINAKELETKLIAKYKDYYNVFPVANWRT
;
A
#
# COMPACT_ATOMS: atom_id res chain seq x y z
N MET A 1 -9.57 -15.23 -2.78
CA MET A 1 -10.21 -14.07 -2.09
C MET A 1 -11.69 -14.04 -2.48
N LYS A 2 -12.65 -13.79 -1.57
CA LYS A 2 -14.06 -13.63 -1.97
C LYS A 2 -14.16 -12.51 -3.01
N GLU A 3 -14.81 -12.80 -4.14
CA GLU A 3 -14.88 -11.91 -5.30
C GLU A 3 -15.65 -10.62 -4.98
N GLN A 4 -16.64 -10.68 -4.08
CA GLN A 4 -17.42 -9.54 -3.64
C GLN A 4 -17.18 -9.21 -2.17
N ARG A 5 -17.00 -7.92 -1.86
CA ARG A 5 -16.80 -7.38 -0.51
C ARG A 5 -17.82 -6.32 -0.20
N TYR A 6 -18.21 -6.21 1.06
CA TYR A 6 -19.21 -5.24 1.52
C TYR A 6 -18.60 -4.32 2.55
N ILE A 7 -18.48 -3.04 2.21
CA ILE A 7 -17.74 -2.05 2.98
C ILE A 7 -18.73 -1.16 3.71
N LYS A 8 -18.66 -1.20 5.04
CA LYS A 8 -19.42 -0.28 5.90
C LYS A 8 -18.60 0.99 6.09
N ILE A 9 -19.18 2.13 5.68
CA ILE A 9 -18.52 3.44 5.77
C ILE A 9 -19.39 4.38 6.59
N LYS A 10 -18.77 5.16 7.46
CA LYS A 10 -19.46 5.93 8.52
C LYS A 10 -20.10 7.23 8.02
N ASN A 11 -19.48 7.88 7.04
CA ASN A 11 -19.89 9.19 6.57
C ASN A 11 -19.61 9.39 5.07
N ASN A 12 -20.27 10.37 4.47
CA ASN A 12 -20.19 10.63 3.02
C ASN A 12 -18.78 11.05 2.58
N LYS A 13 -17.99 11.70 3.45
CA LYS A 13 -16.62 12.13 3.13
C LYS A 13 -15.68 10.92 2.97
N GLU A 14 -15.70 10.01 3.93
CA GLU A 14 -14.96 8.73 3.82
C GLU A 14 -15.45 7.91 2.63
N ARG A 15 -16.76 7.95 2.37
CA ARG A 15 -17.35 7.22 1.26
C ARG A 15 -16.84 7.74 -0.09
N LEU A 16 -16.88 9.05 -0.27
CA LEU A 16 -16.35 9.74 -1.44
C LEU A 16 -14.87 9.41 -1.64
N SER A 17 -14.06 9.55 -0.59
CA SER A 17 -12.63 9.24 -0.64
C SER A 17 -12.39 7.78 -1.03
N PHE A 18 -13.11 6.83 -0.43
CA PHE A 18 -12.97 5.41 -0.77
C PHE A 18 -13.37 5.09 -2.22
N LEU A 19 -14.42 5.73 -2.74
CA LEU A 19 -14.82 5.58 -4.13
C LEU A 19 -13.79 6.11 -5.12
N GLU A 20 -13.15 7.25 -4.80
CA GLU A 20 -12.08 7.81 -5.62
C GLU A 20 -10.86 6.90 -5.68
N ILE A 21 -10.52 6.29 -4.55
CA ILE A 21 -9.48 5.26 -4.47
C ILE A 21 -9.81 4.10 -5.41
N LEU A 22 -11.01 3.53 -5.32
CA LEU A 22 -11.40 2.42 -6.18
C LEU A 22 -11.41 2.82 -7.66
N HIS A 23 -11.95 3.99 -7.99
CA HIS A 23 -11.96 4.50 -9.36
C HIS A 23 -10.55 4.63 -9.94
N ASN A 24 -9.60 5.18 -9.17
CA ASN A 24 -8.19 5.30 -9.58
C ASN A 24 -7.50 3.94 -9.75
N ASN A 25 -7.98 2.89 -9.07
CA ASN A 25 -7.57 1.50 -9.27
C ASN A 25 -8.18 0.83 -10.52
N GLY A 26 -8.93 1.60 -11.32
CA GLY A 26 -9.64 1.13 -12.51
C GLY A 26 -10.92 0.37 -12.20
N TYR A 27 -11.61 0.72 -11.10
CA TYR A 27 -12.95 0.21 -10.85
C TYR A 27 -14.00 1.10 -11.51
N SER A 28 -15.02 0.48 -12.10
CA SER A 28 -16.17 1.18 -12.70
C SER A 28 -17.40 1.08 -11.82
N PHE A 29 -18.30 2.06 -11.94
CA PHE A 29 -19.59 2.03 -11.27
C PHE A 29 -20.57 1.14 -12.05
N ASP A 30 -21.29 0.28 -11.33
CA ASP A 30 -22.26 -0.66 -11.88
C ASP A 30 -23.66 -0.39 -11.30
N ASN A 31 -24.63 -0.13 -12.19
CA ASN A 31 -26.03 0.20 -11.92
C ASN A 31 -26.32 1.48 -11.09
N TYR A 32 -25.29 2.17 -10.61
CA TYR A 32 -25.43 3.38 -9.80
C TYR A 32 -24.38 4.42 -10.19
N THR A 33 -24.69 5.70 -10.02
CA THR A 33 -23.69 6.76 -10.16
C THR A 33 -22.85 6.90 -8.89
N LYS A 34 -21.72 7.62 -8.98
CA LYS A 34 -20.91 7.97 -7.81
C LYS A 34 -21.76 8.68 -6.75
N ASP A 35 -22.60 9.62 -7.16
CA ASP A 35 -23.44 10.42 -6.25
C ASP A 35 -24.52 9.59 -5.57
N ASP A 36 -25.12 8.62 -6.28
CA ASP A 36 -26.07 7.68 -5.68
C ASP A 36 -25.43 6.91 -4.53
N ILE A 37 -24.21 6.40 -4.76
CA ILE A 37 -23.49 5.61 -3.77
C ILE A 37 -23.06 6.53 -2.61
N VAL A 38 -22.48 7.70 -2.87
CA VAL A 38 -22.01 8.66 -1.84
C VAL A 38 -23.12 9.04 -0.86
N ASN A 39 -24.35 9.25 -1.36
CA ASN A 39 -25.48 9.68 -0.54
C ASN A 39 -26.28 8.52 0.08
N SER A 40 -25.91 7.28 -0.23
CA SER A 40 -26.59 6.09 0.28
C SER A 40 -26.16 5.72 1.69
N ILE A 41 -27.10 5.21 2.49
CA ILE A 41 -26.83 4.60 3.80
C ILE A 41 -26.36 3.14 3.68
N PHE A 42 -26.54 2.51 2.51
CA PHE A 42 -26.24 1.10 2.33
C PHE A 42 -24.74 0.84 2.16
N PRO A 43 -24.21 -0.28 2.64
CA PRO A 43 -22.81 -0.66 2.41
C PRO A 43 -22.45 -0.67 0.93
N ILE A 44 -21.20 -0.29 0.63
CA ILE A 44 -20.66 -0.37 -0.73
C ILE A 44 -20.34 -1.82 -1.04
N ALA A 45 -20.78 -2.31 -2.20
CA ALA A 45 -20.36 -3.59 -2.74
C ALA A 45 -19.19 -3.39 -3.71
N VAL A 46 -18.07 -4.03 -3.44
CA VAL A 46 -16.87 -3.99 -4.29
C VAL A 46 -16.62 -5.37 -4.88
N ASN A 47 -16.70 -5.49 -6.20
CA ASN A 47 -16.33 -6.71 -6.91
C ASN A 47 -14.86 -6.63 -7.34
N LEU A 48 -14.02 -7.45 -6.73
CA LEU A 48 -12.57 -7.46 -6.94
C LEU A 48 -12.17 -8.12 -8.27
N LYS A 49 -13.00 -8.99 -8.82
CA LYS A 49 -12.73 -9.70 -10.08
C LYS A 49 -13.09 -8.84 -11.29
N ASN A 50 -14.31 -8.32 -11.30
CA ASN A 50 -14.82 -7.50 -12.40
C ASN A 50 -14.42 -6.03 -12.26
N LYS A 51 -13.79 -5.67 -11.12
CA LYS A 51 -13.49 -4.29 -10.74
C LYS A 51 -14.71 -3.38 -10.85
N THR A 52 -15.82 -3.78 -10.23
CA THR A 52 -17.04 -2.96 -10.20
C THR A 52 -17.39 -2.50 -8.79
N ILE A 53 -18.06 -1.35 -8.72
CA ILE A 53 -18.55 -0.72 -7.51
C ILE A 53 -20.07 -0.62 -7.61
N CYS A 54 -20.77 -1.08 -6.58
CA CYS A 54 -22.21 -1.02 -6.47
C CYS A 54 -22.60 -0.73 -5.01
N MET A 55 -23.88 -0.76 -4.68
CA MET A 55 -24.39 -0.74 -3.31
C MET A 55 -25.33 -1.92 -3.08
N ILE A 56 -25.51 -2.31 -1.82
CA ILE A 56 -26.51 -3.33 -1.50
C ILE A 56 -27.90 -2.79 -1.85
N GLY A 57 -28.60 -3.48 -2.77
CA GLY A 57 -29.82 -2.98 -3.41
C GLY A 57 -31.08 -2.96 -2.54
N ASN A 58 -31.07 -3.52 -1.33
CA ASN A 58 -32.20 -3.42 -0.39
C ASN A 58 -31.80 -3.61 1.08
N VAL A 59 -32.69 -3.18 1.99
CA VAL A 59 -32.51 -3.23 3.45
C VAL A 59 -32.34 -4.65 3.96
N THR A 60 -33.06 -5.62 3.41
CA THR A 60 -33.00 -7.03 3.82
C THR A 60 -31.61 -7.63 3.57
N CYS A 61 -31.03 -7.38 2.40
CA CYS A 61 -29.68 -7.79 2.06
C CYS A 61 -28.63 -7.08 2.93
N ALA A 62 -28.85 -5.81 3.28
CA ALA A 62 -27.94 -5.08 4.15
C ALA A 62 -27.97 -5.62 5.59
N ALA A 63 -29.16 -5.95 6.10
CA ALA A 63 -29.33 -6.61 7.39
C ALA A 63 -28.73 -8.02 7.40
N ALA A 64 -28.92 -8.79 6.33
CA ALA A 64 -28.29 -10.10 6.14
C ALA A 64 -26.75 -10.00 6.14
N ALA A 65 -26.19 -9.01 5.44
CA ALA A 65 -24.74 -8.79 5.42
C ALA A 65 -24.19 -8.45 6.82
N SER A 66 -24.94 -7.66 7.59
CA SER A 66 -24.55 -7.33 8.97
C SER A 66 -24.63 -8.54 9.90
N THR A 67 -25.69 -9.34 9.82
CA THR A 67 -25.90 -10.52 10.69
C THR A 67 -24.93 -11.66 10.40
N GLN A 68 -24.51 -11.82 9.13
CA GLN A 68 -23.50 -12.81 8.73
C GLN A 68 -22.05 -12.35 8.95
N ASN A 69 -21.84 -11.17 9.55
CA ASN A 69 -20.53 -10.58 9.81
C ASN A 69 -19.64 -10.50 8.55
N VAL A 70 -20.25 -10.22 7.39
CA VAL A 70 -19.54 -10.07 6.11
C VAL A 70 -19.23 -8.60 5.77
N LEU A 71 -19.67 -7.67 6.63
CA LEU A 71 -19.31 -6.26 6.53
C LEU A 71 -17.90 -6.05 7.08
N GLU A 72 -17.04 -5.41 6.29
CA GLU A 72 -15.72 -4.97 6.73
C GLU A 72 -15.62 -3.44 6.68
N ASP A 73 -14.73 -2.87 7.49
CA ASP A 73 -14.38 -1.45 7.38
C ASP A 73 -13.29 -1.23 6.31
N ILE A 74 -13.05 0.04 5.97
CA ILE A 74 -12.06 0.44 4.95
C ILE A 74 -10.66 -0.10 5.29
N ASN A 75 -10.27 -0.06 6.57
CA ASN A 75 -8.95 -0.52 7.00
C ASN A 75 -8.80 -2.02 6.80
N SER A 76 -9.83 -2.79 7.16
CA SER A 76 -9.90 -4.24 7.00
C SER A 76 -9.84 -4.62 5.52
N PHE A 77 -10.53 -3.88 4.65
CA PHE A 77 -10.45 -4.07 3.20
C PHE A 77 -9.02 -3.94 2.68
N PHE A 78 -8.32 -2.86 3.04
CA PHE A 78 -6.93 -2.65 2.62
C PHE A 78 -5.96 -3.66 3.24
N CYS A 79 -6.14 -3.99 4.53
CA CYS A 79 -5.35 -5.03 5.20
C CYS A 79 -5.49 -6.37 4.48
N ASN A 80 -6.72 -6.79 4.18
CA ASN A 80 -7.01 -8.05 3.51
C ASN A 80 -6.42 -8.09 2.10
N ARG A 81 -6.42 -6.95 1.39
CA ARG A 81 -5.77 -6.83 0.08
C ARG A 81 -4.25 -6.96 0.19
N ALA A 82 -3.60 -6.24 1.10
CA ALA A 82 -2.16 -6.35 1.33
C ALA A 82 -1.75 -7.78 1.73
N LYS A 83 -2.52 -8.41 2.63
CA LYS A 83 -2.33 -9.82 3.02
C LYS A 83 -2.35 -10.75 1.81
N TRP A 84 -3.31 -10.58 0.90
CA TRP A 84 -3.37 -11.38 -0.32
C TRP A 84 -2.09 -11.26 -1.14
N TYR A 85 -1.65 -10.05 -1.48
CA TYR A 85 -0.42 -9.83 -2.27
C TYR A 85 0.83 -10.41 -1.60
N ILE A 86 0.95 -10.28 -0.28
CA ILE A 86 2.07 -10.87 0.47
C ILE A 86 2.01 -12.40 0.43
N ASN A 87 0.82 -12.99 0.56
CA ASN A 87 0.64 -14.43 0.52
C ASN A 87 1.01 -15.03 -0.85
N GLU A 88 0.71 -14.34 -1.95
CA GLU A 88 1.12 -14.76 -3.30
C GLU A 88 2.66 -14.88 -3.42
N LEU A 89 3.41 -14.04 -2.69
CA LEU A 89 4.88 -14.09 -2.66
C LEU A 89 5.44 -15.08 -1.64
N LEU A 90 4.87 -15.16 -0.43
CA LEU A 90 5.41 -15.95 0.69
C LEU A 90 4.90 -17.39 0.74
N GLN A 91 3.66 -17.61 0.35
CA GLN A 91 2.95 -18.88 0.51
C GLN A 91 2.98 -19.39 1.97
N ASP A 92 2.81 -18.48 2.93
CA ASP A 92 2.77 -18.78 4.38
C ASP A 92 1.64 -17.97 5.05
N GLU A 93 0.47 -18.60 5.16
CA GLU A 93 -0.74 -17.95 5.67
C GLU A 93 -0.61 -17.53 7.14
N LYS A 94 0.17 -18.26 7.94
CA LYS A 94 0.33 -17.98 9.38
C LYS A 94 1.07 -16.66 9.61
N ILE A 95 2.08 -16.39 8.79
CA ILE A 95 2.82 -15.13 8.85
C ILE A 95 1.92 -13.97 8.40
N VAL A 96 1.14 -14.19 7.35
CA VAL A 96 0.32 -13.16 6.71
C VAL A 96 -0.89 -12.75 7.56
N GLN A 97 -1.50 -13.66 8.32
CA GLN A 97 -2.75 -13.39 9.03
C GLN A 97 -2.67 -12.19 9.99
N ASN A 98 -1.48 -11.96 10.58
CA ASN A 98 -1.25 -10.94 11.60
C ASN A 98 -0.80 -9.59 11.03
N VAL A 99 -0.67 -9.47 9.71
CA VAL A 99 -0.23 -8.22 9.08
C VAL A 99 -1.30 -7.13 9.24
N GLN A 100 -0.87 -5.96 9.70
CA GLN A 100 -1.66 -4.73 9.71
C GLN A 100 -1.04 -3.73 8.73
N ILE A 101 -1.88 -2.84 8.19
CA ILE A 101 -1.43 -1.78 7.29
C ILE A 101 -1.69 -0.41 7.91
N TYR A 102 -0.74 0.49 7.69
CA TYR A 102 -0.82 1.90 8.09
C TYR A 102 -0.39 2.76 6.91
N THR A 103 -0.85 3.99 6.79
CA THR A 103 -0.23 4.92 5.82
C THR A 103 1.11 5.41 6.33
N ILE A 104 1.97 5.90 5.43
CA ILE A 104 3.21 6.60 5.81
C ILE A 104 2.90 7.75 6.78
N GLU A 105 1.83 8.50 6.53
CA GLU A 105 1.36 9.57 7.41
C GLU A 105 0.94 9.08 8.80
N ASN A 106 0.22 7.96 8.89
CA ASN A 106 -0.15 7.38 10.19
C ASN A 106 1.08 7.04 11.03
N ILE A 107 2.11 6.43 10.41
CA ILE A 107 3.35 6.09 11.11
C ILE A 107 4.13 7.35 11.49
N HIS A 108 4.22 8.35 10.61
CA HIS A 108 4.90 9.61 10.94
C HIS A 108 4.27 10.32 12.15
N ASN A 109 2.96 10.22 12.32
CA ASN A 109 2.23 10.81 13.44
C ASN A 109 2.35 10.00 14.74
N ASN A 110 2.70 8.71 14.65
CA ASN A 110 2.92 7.86 15.80
C ASN A 110 3.90 6.72 15.47
N TYR A 111 5.19 6.96 15.71
CA TYR A 111 6.21 5.93 15.47
C TYR A 111 6.13 4.75 16.44
N ASP A 112 5.40 4.84 17.55
CA ASP A 112 5.34 3.80 18.61
C ASP A 112 4.59 2.55 18.18
N ILE A 113 3.84 2.62 17.09
CA ILE A 113 3.24 1.45 16.44
C ILE A 113 4.30 0.52 15.80
N ILE A 114 5.51 1.02 15.52
CA ILE A 114 6.55 0.21 14.90
C ILE A 114 7.26 -0.63 15.97
N PRO A 115 7.37 -1.96 15.79
CA PRO A 115 8.09 -2.81 16.73
C PRO A 115 9.62 -2.65 16.63
N ASN A 116 10.33 -3.02 17.70
CA ASN A 116 11.80 -3.07 17.72
C ASN A 116 12.38 -4.35 17.09
N ASP A 117 11.53 -5.30 16.70
CA ASP A 117 11.92 -6.57 16.08
C ASP A 117 12.63 -6.37 14.74
N HIS A 118 13.48 -7.32 14.35
CA HIS A 118 13.91 -7.44 12.95
C HIS A 118 12.73 -7.81 12.05
N GLY A 119 12.81 -7.44 10.78
CA GLY A 119 11.77 -7.85 9.84
C GLY A 119 11.90 -7.27 8.44
N VAL A 120 10.92 -7.60 7.61
CA VAL A 120 10.75 -7.07 6.26
C VAL A 120 9.53 -6.16 6.25
N TYR A 121 9.64 -5.01 5.60
CA TYR A 121 8.54 -4.08 5.42
C TYR A 121 8.25 -3.87 3.94
N PHE A 122 7.01 -3.53 3.66
CA PHE A 122 6.49 -3.32 2.31
C PHE A 122 5.90 -1.93 2.21
N ILE A 123 6.03 -1.32 1.04
CA ILE A 123 5.30 -0.11 0.66
C ILE A 123 4.33 -0.48 -0.46
N PHE A 124 3.06 -0.16 -0.26
CA PHE A 124 1.98 -0.46 -1.19
C PHE A 124 1.35 0.79 -1.76
N ASP A 125 0.99 0.71 -3.04
CA ASP A 125 -0.15 1.46 -3.55
C ASP A 125 -1.38 0.55 -3.59
N LEU A 126 -2.33 0.80 -2.69
CA LEU A 126 -3.63 0.13 -2.73
C LEU A 126 -4.63 0.92 -3.60
N GLY A 127 -4.07 1.65 -4.57
CA GLY A 127 -4.59 2.71 -5.43
C GLY A 127 -5.29 3.82 -4.68
N ASN A 128 -4.74 4.14 -3.52
CA ASN A 128 -5.08 5.35 -2.80
C ASN A 128 -4.47 6.58 -3.49
N THR A 129 -3.64 6.36 -4.51
CA THR A 129 -2.77 7.38 -5.07
C THR A 129 -2.59 7.14 -6.56
N GLU A 130 -2.78 8.16 -7.38
CA GLU A 130 -2.32 8.13 -8.76
C GLU A 130 -0.79 8.18 -8.77
N ILE A 131 -0.13 7.11 -9.24
CA ILE A 131 1.33 7.02 -9.23
C ILE A 131 1.90 7.83 -10.39
N ASN A 132 2.23 9.08 -10.06
CA ASN A 132 2.95 10.01 -10.90
C ASN A 132 4.29 10.35 -10.25
N PHE A 133 5.38 10.25 -11.02
CA PHE A 133 6.72 10.53 -10.54
C PHE A 133 7.12 11.98 -10.76
N SER A 134 7.59 12.63 -9.70
CA SER A 134 8.10 13.97 -9.69
C SER A 134 9.62 14.01 -9.86
N ASN A 135 10.12 15.07 -10.47
CA ASN A 135 11.54 15.40 -10.58
C ASN A 135 12.09 16.12 -9.32
N LYS A 136 11.41 15.99 -8.19
CA LYS A 136 11.83 16.51 -6.88
C LYS A 136 11.36 15.57 -5.76
N ILE A 137 12.10 15.55 -4.66
CA ILE A 137 11.68 14.91 -3.40
C ILE A 137 11.48 16.02 -2.36
N GLY A 138 10.24 16.46 -2.19
CA GLY A 138 9.90 17.53 -1.24
C GLY A 138 10.84 18.75 -1.38
N ASN A 139 11.40 19.20 -0.26
CA ASN A 139 12.41 20.26 -0.18
C ASN A 139 13.83 19.72 0.05
N ILE A 140 14.08 18.42 -0.18
CA ILE A 140 15.43 17.85 -0.02
C ILE A 140 16.32 18.42 -1.13
N ARG A 141 17.59 18.71 -0.82
CA ARG A 141 18.59 18.93 -1.86
C ARG A 141 18.61 17.71 -2.78
N ASN A 142 18.32 17.90 -4.05
CA ASN A 142 18.31 16.83 -5.06
C ASN A 142 19.69 16.19 -5.30
N GLU A 143 20.74 16.67 -4.61
CA GLU A 143 22.10 16.20 -4.73
C GLU A 143 22.76 16.01 -3.37
N TYR A 144 23.56 14.95 -3.25
CA TYR A 144 24.43 14.71 -2.11
C TYR A 144 25.82 14.28 -2.60
N ARG A 145 26.84 15.05 -2.22
CA ARG A 145 28.24 14.83 -2.66
C ARG A 145 28.37 14.74 -4.19
N GLY A 146 27.71 15.66 -4.92
CA GLY A 146 27.78 15.74 -6.38
C GLY A 146 27.05 14.63 -7.13
N LYS A 147 26.25 13.79 -6.44
CA LYS A 147 25.40 12.78 -7.07
C LYS A 147 23.93 13.13 -6.87
N SER A 148 23.16 13.06 -7.96
CA SER A 148 21.71 13.18 -7.90
C SER A 148 21.14 12.10 -6.98
N LEU A 149 20.24 12.51 -6.09
CA LEU A 149 19.44 11.63 -5.25
C LEU A 149 18.17 11.16 -5.98
N LEU A 150 17.83 11.78 -7.10
CA LEU A 150 16.66 11.47 -7.90
C LEU A 150 16.97 10.40 -8.93
N TYR A 151 15.99 9.56 -9.20
CA TYR A 151 15.95 8.75 -10.41
C TYR A 151 15.28 9.54 -11.54
N ASP A 152 15.64 9.17 -12.76
CA ASP A 152 14.95 9.62 -13.96
C ASP A 152 13.48 9.18 -13.94
N THR A 153 12.56 10.11 -14.15
CA THR A 153 11.12 9.87 -14.02
C THR A 153 10.58 8.94 -15.10
N GLU A 154 11.14 8.98 -16.32
CA GLU A 154 10.75 8.09 -17.41
C GLU A 154 11.18 6.65 -17.11
N LYS A 155 12.39 6.44 -16.59
CA LYS A 155 12.85 5.13 -16.13
C LYS A 155 12.00 4.59 -14.97
N LEU A 156 11.60 5.45 -14.03
CA LEU A 156 10.68 5.05 -12.95
C LEU A 156 9.32 4.63 -13.52
N GLN A 157 8.76 5.43 -14.44
CA GLN A 157 7.47 5.15 -15.07
C GLN A 157 7.50 3.84 -15.86
N ASN A 158 8.54 3.63 -16.67
CA ASN A 158 8.70 2.40 -17.45
C ASN A 158 8.81 1.17 -16.56
N LYS A 159 9.57 1.26 -15.47
CA LYS A 159 9.68 0.17 -14.51
C LYS A 159 8.34 -0.11 -13.79
N TYR A 160 7.62 0.94 -13.39
CA TYR A 160 6.30 0.82 -12.77
C TYR A 160 5.27 0.17 -13.71
N ASN A 161 5.25 0.60 -14.98
CA ASN A 161 4.30 0.08 -15.98
C ASN A 161 4.51 -1.42 -16.29
N ASN A 162 5.74 -1.92 -16.15
CA ASN A 162 6.09 -3.31 -16.43
C ASN A 162 5.97 -4.25 -15.23
N GLY A 163 5.72 -3.73 -14.02
CA GLY A 163 5.64 -4.52 -12.79
C GLY A 163 4.22 -4.62 -12.22
N ASP A 164 4.10 -5.29 -11.07
CA ASP A 164 2.91 -5.15 -10.25
C ASP A 164 2.80 -3.71 -9.72
N LYS A 165 1.60 -3.16 -9.85
CA LYS A 165 1.29 -1.77 -9.49
C LYS A 165 1.02 -1.60 -7.99
N THR A 166 0.89 -2.70 -7.24
CA THR A 166 0.51 -2.65 -5.83
C THR A 166 1.72 -2.70 -4.90
N ILE A 167 2.64 -3.67 -5.02
CA ILE A 167 3.86 -3.72 -4.21
C ILE A 167 4.93 -2.82 -4.84
N LEU A 168 5.14 -1.65 -4.26
CA LEU A 168 6.09 -0.65 -4.80
C LEU A 168 7.52 -0.83 -4.27
N TYR A 169 7.66 -1.33 -3.04
CA TYR A 169 8.95 -1.52 -2.38
C TYR A 169 8.89 -2.64 -1.36
N ILE A 170 9.97 -3.42 -1.28
CA ILE A 170 10.23 -4.41 -0.23
C ILE A 170 11.57 -4.06 0.41
N GLY A 171 11.58 -3.78 1.71
CA GLY A 171 12.77 -3.37 2.45
C GLY A 171 13.04 -4.27 3.65
N LYS A 172 14.32 -4.41 4.02
CA LYS A 172 14.74 -5.18 5.21
C LYS A 172 15.14 -4.29 6.38
N ALA A 173 14.91 -4.80 7.58
CA ALA A 173 15.29 -4.20 8.84
C ALA A 173 16.03 -5.22 9.71
N ASP A 174 17.31 -5.44 9.38
CA ASP A 174 18.24 -6.35 10.06
C ASP A 174 19.34 -5.62 10.88
N GLY A 175 19.15 -4.32 11.12
CA GLY A 175 20.05 -3.51 11.94
C GLY A 175 19.76 -3.62 13.44
N LYS A 176 20.65 -3.08 14.28
CA LYS A 176 20.61 -3.22 15.75
C LYS A 176 19.26 -2.88 16.42
N LYS A 177 18.49 -1.94 15.87
CA LYS A 177 17.18 -1.52 16.39
C LYS A 177 16.01 -1.94 15.48
N GLY A 178 16.24 -2.90 14.59
CA GLY A 178 15.22 -3.54 13.76
C GLY A 178 14.35 -2.58 12.96
N LEU A 179 13.07 -2.93 12.87
CA LEU A 179 12.01 -2.23 12.14
C LEU A 179 11.85 -0.79 12.61
N LYS A 180 11.83 -0.54 13.93
CA LYS A 180 11.67 0.81 14.51
C LYS A 180 12.67 1.79 13.90
N GLN A 181 13.97 1.52 14.02
CA GLN A 181 14.98 2.42 13.46
C GLN A 181 14.87 2.52 11.94
N ARG A 182 14.73 1.39 11.24
CA ARG A 182 14.72 1.37 9.78
C ARG A 182 13.57 2.18 9.18
N LEU A 183 12.35 1.98 9.70
CA LEU A 183 11.15 2.67 9.22
C LEU A 183 11.12 4.13 9.67
N THR A 184 11.58 4.45 10.89
CA THR A 184 11.75 5.86 11.31
C THR A 184 12.72 6.60 10.39
N ASP A 185 13.92 6.06 10.15
CA ASP A 185 14.91 6.69 9.26
C ASP A 185 14.37 6.84 7.83
N TYR A 186 13.64 5.82 7.34
CA TYR A 186 13.03 5.83 6.01
C TYR A 186 11.98 6.94 5.89
N ILE A 187 11.05 7.03 6.84
CA ILE A 187 9.97 8.01 6.82
C ILE A 187 10.50 9.42 7.06
N GLU A 188 11.41 9.61 8.02
CA GLU A 188 12.04 10.91 8.26
C GLU A 188 12.82 11.42 7.06
N TYR A 189 13.42 10.52 6.26
CA TYR A 189 14.00 10.90 4.98
C TYR A 189 12.94 11.51 4.05
N GLY A 190 11.79 10.86 3.87
CA GLY A 190 10.69 11.38 3.05
C GLY A 190 10.14 12.74 3.51
N TYR A 191 10.19 13.00 4.82
CA TYR A 191 9.81 14.28 5.44
C TYR A 191 10.95 15.30 5.50
N CYS A 192 12.06 15.06 4.80
CA CYS A 192 13.23 15.96 4.73
C CYS A 192 13.96 16.19 6.07
N LYS A 193 13.80 15.29 7.05
CA LYS A 193 14.39 15.39 8.40
C LYS A 193 15.72 14.62 8.53
N ASN A 194 15.95 13.60 7.69
CA ASN A 194 17.15 12.78 7.72
C ASN A 194 17.73 12.60 6.30
N LYS A 195 19.06 12.58 6.15
CA LYS A 195 19.76 12.48 4.84
C LYS A 195 20.48 11.15 4.61
N ALA A 196 20.54 10.26 5.60
CA ALA A 196 21.38 9.07 5.53
C ALA A 196 20.71 7.87 4.81
N HIS A 197 19.38 7.87 4.66
CA HIS A 197 18.66 6.75 4.08
C HIS A 197 18.61 6.82 2.54
N ARG A 198 18.96 5.73 1.84
CA ARG A 198 19.01 5.72 0.36
C ARG A 198 18.17 4.64 -0.32
N GLY A 199 17.86 3.57 0.40
CA GLY A 199 17.02 2.47 -0.09
C GLY A 199 15.57 2.94 -0.28
N GLY A 200 14.89 2.45 -1.31
CA GLY A 200 13.49 2.77 -1.56
C GLY A 200 13.20 4.23 -1.93
N ARG A 201 14.21 5.09 -2.11
CA ARG A 201 14.00 6.55 -2.26
C ARG A 201 13.14 6.97 -3.47
N ALA A 202 12.92 6.09 -4.44
CA ALA A 202 12.00 6.33 -5.54
C ALA A 202 10.55 6.52 -5.06
N ILE A 203 10.17 5.93 -3.92
CA ILE A 203 8.86 6.17 -3.28
C ILE A 203 8.64 7.65 -3.02
N TRP A 204 9.69 8.39 -2.65
CA TRP A 204 9.57 9.81 -2.33
C TRP A 204 9.47 10.71 -3.56
N GLN A 205 9.68 10.16 -4.77
CA GLN A 205 9.35 10.82 -6.04
C GLN A 205 7.87 10.61 -6.42
N ILE A 206 7.12 9.76 -5.74
CA ILE A 206 5.69 9.56 -6.03
C ILE A 206 4.89 10.73 -5.43
N ASN A 207 4.00 11.31 -6.23
CA ASN A 207 3.04 12.31 -5.75
C ASN A 207 2.13 11.70 -4.68
N ASN A 208 1.80 12.46 -3.63
CA ASN A 208 0.99 11.96 -2.50
C ASN A 208 1.54 10.71 -1.78
N ASN A 209 2.86 10.48 -1.82
CA ASN A 209 3.53 9.34 -1.19
C ASN A 209 3.14 9.09 0.28
N LYS A 210 2.71 10.12 1.03
CA LYS A 210 2.24 10.02 2.41
C LYS A 210 1.04 9.09 2.60
N GLN A 211 0.22 8.89 1.55
CA GLN A 211 -0.96 8.03 1.57
C GLN A 211 -0.66 6.57 1.20
N LEU A 212 0.59 6.26 0.81
CA LEU A 212 1.01 4.89 0.52
C LEU A 212 0.93 4.03 1.78
N GLY A 213 0.49 2.79 1.58
CA GLY A 213 0.37 1.80 2.65
C GLY A 213 1.72 1.24 3.05
N VAL A 214 1.86 0.92 4.32
CA VAL A 214 3.05 0.33 4.92
C VAL A 214 2.61 -0.83 5.81
N CYS A 215 3.26 -1.97 5.63
CA CYS A 215 3.12 -3.11 6.53
C CYS A 215 4.49 -3.73 6.79
N TRP A 216 4.56 -4.62 7.77
CA TRP A 216 5.77 -5.37 8.07
C TRP A 216 5.49 -6.78 8.55
N ILE A 217 6.51 -7.61 8.40
CA ILE A 217 6.59 -8.99 8.87
C ILE A 217 7.80 -9.08 9.77
N LYS A 218 7.58 -9.48 11.02
CA LYS A 218 8.66 -9.74 11.97
C LYS A 218 9.41 -11.00 11.55
N ASN A 219 10.72 -10.91 11.40
CA ASN A 219 11.57 -12.05 11.08
C ASN A 219 13.04 -11.73 11.44
N ILE A 220 13.67 -12.58 12.25
CA ILE A 220 15.06 -12.43 12.66
C ILE A 220 16.04 -12.46 11.46
N ASN A 221 15.72 -13.26 10.45
CA ASN A 221 16.48 -13.43 9.20
C ASN A 221 15.96 -12.49 8.10
N ALA A 222 15.68 -11.22 8.45
CA ALA A 222 15.07 -10.24 7.55
C ALA A 222 15.76 -10.09 6.19
N LYS A 223 17.09 -10.24 6.13
CA LYS A 223 17.85 -10.18 4.86
C LYS A 223 17.51 -11.33 3.92
N GLU A 224 17.46 -12.55 4.44
CA GLU A 224 17.13 -13.75 3.67
C GLU A 224 15.68 -13.69 3.19
N LEU A 225 14.76 -13.30 4.09
CA LEU A 225 13.34 -13.16 3.75
C LEU A 225 13.12 -12.09 2.66
N GLU A 226 13.74 -10.92 2.77
CA GLU A 226 13.67 -9.86 1.75
C GLU A 226 14.22 -10.33 0.41
N THR A 227 15.34 -11.07 0.42
CA THR A 227 15.95 -11.60 -0.80
C THR A 227 15.02 -12.60 -1.47
N LYS A 228 14.42 -13.53 -0.71
CA LYS A 228 13.43 -14.50 -1.21
C LYS A 228 12.21 -13.80 -1.80
N LEU A 229 11.65 -12.82 -1.09
CA LEU A 229 10.48 -12.05 -1.52
C LEU A 229 10.71 -11.29 -2.82
N ILE A 230 11.86 -10.61 -2.93
CA ILE A 230 12.23 -9.85 -4.13
C ILE A 230 12.47 -10.79 -5.32
N ALA A 231 13.10 -11.95 -5.08
CA ALA A 231 13.28 -12.97 -6.12
C ALA A 231 11.92 -13.47 -6.62
N LYS A 232 11.01 -13.84 -5.71
CA LYS A 232 9.65 -14.27 -6.08
C LYS A 232 8.88 -13.20 -6.85
N TYR A 233 8.95 -11.94 -6.42
CA TYR A 233 8.35 -10.84 -7.18
C TYR A 233 8.92 -10.77 -8.60
N LYS A 234 10.25 -10.83 -8.74
CA LYS A 234 10.91 -10.78 -10.05
C LYS A 234 10.52 -11.98 -10.93
N ASP A 235 10.38 -13.17 -10.35
CA ASP A 235 9.95 -14.37 -11.09
C ASP A 235 8.54 -14.21 -11.66
N TYR A 236 7.61 -13.59 -10.91
CA TYR A 236 6.24 -13.37 -11.38
C TYR A 236 6.11 -12.23 -12.40
N TYR A 237 6.83 -11.13 -12.20
CA TYR A 237 6.63 -9.89 -12.97
C TYR A 237 7.77 -9.56 -13.94
N ASN A 238 8.82 -10.38 -13.99
CA ASN A 238 10.05 -10.17 -14.78
C ASN A 238 10.83 -8.87 -14.51
N VAL A 239 10.36 -8.05 -13.56
CA VAL A 239 10.99 -6.81 -13.10
C VAL A 239 11.02 -6.76 -11.57
N PHE A 240 11.89 -5.94 -11.00
CA PHE A 240 11.86 -5.66 -9.57
C PHE A 240 10.76 -4.66 -9.22
N PRO A 241 10.28 -4.60 -7.96
CA PRO A 241 9.39 -3.52 -7.52
C PRO A 241 9.99 -2.16 -7.84
N VAL A 242 9.15 -1.18 -8.18
CA VAL A 242 9.61 0.09 -8.77
C VAL A 242 10.73 0.75 -7.94
N ALA A 243 10.61 0.75 -6.60
CA ALA A 243 11.59 1.37 -5.72
C ALA A 243 12.73 0.45 -5.23
N ASN A 244 12.70 -0.84 -5.56
CA ASN A 244 13.85 -1.74 -5.38
C ASN A 244 14.81 -1.56 -6.55
N TRP A 245 15.74 -0.61 -6.43
CA TRP A 245 16.76 -0.37 -7.46
C TRP A 245 17.94 -1.32 -7.25
N ARG A 246 17.93 -2.44 -7.98
CA ARG A 246 19.05 -3.38 -8.09
C ARG A 246 19.55 -3.31 -9.54
N THR A 247 20.82 -2.96 -9.71
CA THR A 247 21.55 -3.13 -10.98
C THR A 247 21.91 -4.58 -11.17
#